data_AF-A0A7H0JWN7-F1
#
_entry.id   AF-A0A7H0JWN7-F1
#
_cell.length_a   1.000
_cell.length_b   1.000
_cell.length_c   1.000
_cell.angle_alpha   90.00
_cell.angle_beta   90.00
_cell.angle_gamma   90.00
#
_symmetry.space_group_name_H-M   'P 1'
#
loop_
_entity.id
_entity.type
_entity.pdbx_description
1 polymer ?
#
loop_
_entity_poly.entity_id
_entity_poly.type
_entity_poly.pdbx_seq_one_letter_code
_entity_poly.pdbx_strand_id
1 'polypeptide(L)'
;MPEAKSFTRRAPNRRPRLFKVGDARAALADFDRGCETTCYTFGQFSIIDVIVALLGKTGPADVVISTWTAGAADLRRASELMHDRRIRSCRWIVDHSFKNRQPEYLETMVDLFGADSIRSLKTHAKFVVVSNDEWNIVVRTSMNLNENRRLENFDVVDDEAFCRWHLDLTEGVFADRAAGDWVDRDDLDLSGVADTPPEYTCEVGRASFGRVYEKGVASVGPVRPIRRA
;
A
#
# COMPACT_ATOMS: atom_id res chain seq x y z
N MET A 1 -8.12 -14.04 -28.61
CA MET A 1 -8.54 -13.00 -27.64
C MET A 1 -7.43 -12.89 -26.62
N PRO A 2 -6.91 -11.69 -26.30
CA PRO A 2 -5.92 -11.56 -25.23
C PRO A 2 -6.59 -11.94 -23.91
N GLU A 3 -6.06 -12.95 -23.22
CA GLU A 3 -6.56 -13.38 -21.92
C GLU A 3 -6.48 -12.21 -20.92
N ALA A 4 -7.63 -11.78 -20.42
CA ALA A 4 -7.70 -10.84 -19.31
C ALA A 4 -7.14 -11.53 -18.05
N LYS A 5 -5.98 -11.08 -17.55
CA LYS A 5 -5.36 -11.62 -16.33
C LYS A 5 -5.87 -10.87 -15.10
N SER A 6 -7.04 -11.24 -14.58
CA SER A 6 -7.39 -10.83 -13.22
C SER A 6 -6.37 -11.42 -12.24
N PHE A 7 -5.88 -10.63 -11.28
CA PHE A 7 -5.06 -11.14 -10.18
C PHE A 7 -5.94 -11.89 -9.16
N THR A 8 -6.70 -12.88 -9.65
CA THR A 8 -7.52 -13.78 -8.85
C THR A 8 -6.69 -15.01 -8.55
N ARG A 9 -6.09 -15.06 -7.35
CA ARG A 9 -5.25 -16.17 -6.92
C ARG A 9 -5.96 -17.10 -5.92
N ARG A 10 -5.45 -18.33 -5.80
CA ARG A 10 -5.79 -19.20 -4.66
C ARG A 10 -5.33 -18.48 -3.40
N ALA A 11 -6.24 -18.28 -2.44
CA ALA A 11 -5.89 -17.60 -1.20
C ALA A 11 -4.74 -18.37 -0.52
N PRO A 12 -3.67 -17.67 -0.09
CA PRO A 12 -2.71 -18.26 0.83
C PRO A 12 -3.42 -18.78 2.07
N ASN A 13 -2.76 -19.63 2.87
CA ASN A 13 -3.33 -20.04 4.14
C ASN A 13 -3.47 -18.79 5.04
N ARG A 14 -4.71 -18.29 5.19
CA ARG A 14 -5.01 -17.05 5.91
C ARG A 14 -5.08 -17.31 7.41
N ARG A 15 -4.34 -16.52 8.18
CA ARG A 15 -4.37 -16.56 9.64
C ARG A 15 -4.97 -15.26 10.19
N PRO A 16 -6.29 -15.20 10.46
CA PRO A 16 -6.91 -14.01 11.01
C PRO A 16 -6.54 -13.83 12.48
N ARG A 17 -6.19 -12.60 12.89
CA ARG A 17 -5.83 -12.25 14.27
C ARG A 17 -6.49 -10.93 14.70
N LEU A 18 -6.96 -10.89 15.94
CA LEU A 18 -7.44 -9.68 16.60
C LEU A 18 -6.50 -9.35 17.76
N PHE A 19 -5.73 -8.27 17.64
CA PHE A 19 -4.78 -7.86 18.68
C PHE A 19 -5.37 -6.74 19.54
N LYS A 20 -5.76 -7.12 20.77
CA LYS A 20 -6.22 -6.18 21.81
C LYS A 20 -5.09 -5.72 22.73
N VAL A 21 -4.02 -6.52 22.88
CA VAL A 21 -2.84 -6.22 23.70
C VAL A 21 -1.63 -6.86 23.01
N GLY A 22 -0.60 -6.08 22.65
CA GLY A 22 0.61 -6.59 21.98
C GLY A 22 1.24 -5.59 21.01
N ASP A 23 2.45 -5.91 20.53
CA ASP A 23 3.20 -5.14 19.53
C ASP A 23 3.17 -5.81 18.13
N ALA A 24 3.74 -5.14 17.13
CA ALA A 24 3.79 -5.64 15.76
C ALA A 24 4.60 -6.95 15.62
N ARG A 25 5.63 -7.15 16.46
CA ARG A 25 6.46 -8.37 16.42
C ARG A 25 5.67 -9.58 16.87
N ALA A 26 4.90 -9.45 17.96
CA ALA A 26 3.99 -10.49 18.42
C ALA A 26 2.89 -10.75 17.38
N ALA A 27 2.38 -9.70 16.73
CA ALA A 27 1.36 -9.82 15.68
C ALA A 27 1.82 -10.64 14.47
N LEU A 28 3.11 -10.60 14.18
CA LEU A 28 3.73 -11.26 13.03
C LEU A 28 4.64 -12.44 13.43
N ALA A 29 4.61 -12.90 14.68
CA ALA A 29 5.58 -13.89 15.17
C ALA A 29 5.67 -15.14 14.29
N ASP A 30 4.53 -15.65 13.81
CA ASP A 30 4.40 -16.84 12.97
C ASP A 30 4.25 -16.54 11.46
N PHE A 31 4.39 -15.28 11.05
CA PHE A 31 4.44 -14.93 9.63
C PHE A 31 5.71 -15.51 9.02
N ASP A 32 5.54 -16.16 7.86
CA ASP A 32 6.59 -16.88 7.13
C ASP A 32 6.29 -16.86 5.62
N ARG A 33 7.21 -17.39 4.81
CA ARG A 33 7.14 -17.39 3.35
C ARG A 33 5.86 -18.02 2.81
N GLY A 34 5.36 -17.46 1.71
CA GLY A 34 4.16 -17.93 1.01
C GLY A 34 2.86 -17.86 1.83
N CYS A 35 2.83 -17.10 2.93
CA CYS A 35 1.66 -16.98 3.80
C CYS A 35 1.00 -15.59 3.73
N GLU A 36 -0.23 -15.50 4.23
CA GLU A 36 -0.97 -14.25 4.45
C GLU A 36 -1.42 -14.17 5.91
N THR A 37 -1.04 -13.10 6.61
CA THR A 37 -1.48 -12.79 7.97
C THR A 37 -2.34 -11.53 7.95
N THR A 38 -3.59 -11.67 8.42
CA THR A 38 -4.54 -10.56 8.55
C THR A 38 -4.66 -10.16 10.00
N CYS A 39 -4.48 -8.89 10.30
CA CYS A 39 -4.48 -8.36 11.65
C CYS A 39 -5.38 -7.13 11.77
N TYR A 40 -6.11 -7.07 12.89
CA TYR A 40 -6.74 -5.85 13.40
C TYR A 40 -6.03 -5.40 14.67
N THR A 41 -5.73 -4.11 14.76
CA THR A 41 -5.12 -3.44 15.91
C THR A 41 -6.00 -2.26 16.33
N PHE A 42 -5.97 -1.88 17.61
CA PHE A 42 -6.62 -0.68 18.14
C PHE A 42 -5.63 0.49 18.28
N GLY A 43 -4.54 0.46 17.49
CA GLY A 43 -3.53 1.50 17.49
C GLY A 43 -2.44 1.33 18.54
N GLN A 44 -2.20 0.09 18.99
CA GLN A 44 -1.10 -0.22 19.93
C GLN A 44 0.28 -0.07 19.27
N PHE A 45 0.35 -0.14 17.94
CA PHE A 45 1.55 0.06 17.13
C PHE A 45 1.15 0.69 15.78
N SER A 46 2.10 1.31 15.09
CA SER A 46 1.85 1.89 13.75
C SER A 46 2.41 1.01 12.63
N ILE A 47 2.18 1.40 11.38
CA ILE A 47 2.74 0.68 10.23
C ILE A 47 4.28 0.70 10.23
N ILE A 48 4.96 1.66 10.87
CA ILE A 48 6.43 1.64 10.98
C ILE A 48 6.92 0.47 11.84
N ASP A 49 6.17 0.10 12.88
CA ASP A 49 6.50 -1.05 13.74
C ASP A 49 6.31 -2.36 12.98
N VAL A 50 5.32 -2.42 12.10
CA VAL A 50 5.13 -3.54 11.16
C VAL A 50 6.34 -3.67 10.24
N ILE A 51 6.81 -2.57 9.64
CA ILE A 51 8.03 -2.56 8.82
C ILE A 51 9.24 -3.05 9.63
N VAL A 52 9.42 -2.56 10.85
CA VAL A 52 10.51 -2.98 11.75
C VAL A 52 10.44 -4.49 12.04
N ALA A 53 9.25 -5.02 12.31
CA ALA A 53 9.04 -6.44 12.57
C ALA A 53 9.36 -7.30 11.34
N LEU A 54 8.95 -6.86 10.14
CA LEU A 54 9.26 -7.54 8.88
C LEU A 54 10.75 -7.53 8.57
N LEU A 55 11.43 -6.38 8.68
CA LEU A 55 12.89 -6.28 8.48
C LEU A 55 13.68 -7.15 9.46
N GLY A 56 13.12 -7.42 10.65
CA GLY A 56 13.70 -8.37 11.60
C GLY A 56 13.65 -9.83 11.15
N LYS A 57 12.72 -10.17 10.24
CA LYS A 57 12.59 -11.51 9.63
C LYS A 57 13.27 -11.61 8.27
N THR A 58 13.15 -10.58 7.45
CA THR A 58 13.67 -10.59 6.07
C THR A 58 15.15 -10.28 5.97
N GLY A 59 15.71 -9.60 6.98
CA GLY A 59 16.97 -8.89 6.84
C GLY A 59 16.81 -7.63 5.99
N PRO A 60 17.93 -7.03 5.52
CA PRO A 60 17.92 -5.84 4.69
C PRO A 60 17.07 -5.99 3.42
N ALA A 61 16.26 -4.97 3.12
CA ALA A 61 15.34 -5.00 1.99
C ALA A 61 15.12 -3.61 1.37
N ASP A 62 14.64 -3.58 0.13
CA ASP A 62 14.12 -2.39 -0.52
C ASP A 62 12.65 -2.20 -0.12
N VAL A 63 12.28 -0.94 0.13
CA VAL A 63 10.96 -0.60 0.67
C VAL A 63 10.26 0.43 -0.21
N VAL A 64 8.98 0.21 -0.47
CA VAL A 64 8.07 1.22 -1.05
C VAL A 64 6.95 1.47 -0.07
N ILE A 65 6.60 2.74 0.17
CA ILE A 65 5.51 3.12 1.08
C ILE A 65 4.55 4.04 0.34
N SER A 66 3.30 3.59 0.21
CA SER A 66 2.17 4.43 -0.18
C SER A 66 1.40 4.85 1.07
N THR A 67 1.19 6.14 1.27
CA THR A 67 0.41 6.64 2.42
C THR A 67 -0.26 7.97 2.12
N TRP A 68 -1.37 8.27 2.82
CA TRP A 68 -2.02 9.57 2.64
C TRP A 68 -1.34 10.69 3.44
N THR A 69 -0.67 10.36 4.54
CA THR A 69 0.04 11.29 5.41
C THR A 69 1.11 10.55 6.20
N ALA A 70 2.24 11.22 6.43
CA ALA A 70 3.32 10.73 7.27
C ALA A 70 3.61 11.70 8.42
N GLY A 71 3.80 11.17 9.63
CA GLY A 71 4.19 11.94 10.80
C GLY A 71 5.69 11.97 11.00
N ALA A 72 6.21 13.03 11.62
CA ALA A 72 7.66 13.24 11.77
C ALA A 72 8.39 12.10 12.51
N ALA A 73 7.78 11.48 13.53
CA ALA A 73 8.38 10.37 14.27
C ALA A 73 8.63 9.14 13.37
N ASP A 74 7.60 8.74 12.61
CA ASP A 74 7.71 7.57 11.73
C ASP A 74 8.64 7.85 10.53
N LEU A 75 8.67 9.09 10.02
CA LEU A 75 9.65 9.52 9.01
C LEU A 75 11.09 9.40 9.53
N ARG A 76 11.37 9.92 10.73
CA ARG A 76 12.70 9.80 11.34
C ARG A 76 13.07 8.34 11.55
N ARG A 77 12.11 7.52 12.02
CA ARG A 77 12.34 6.10 12.22
C ARG A 77 12.66 5.36 10.92
N ALA A 78 11.98 5.67 9.82
CA ALA A 78 12.31 5.13 8.51
C ALA A 78 13.71 5.57 8.05
N SER A 79 14.10 6.83 8.28
CA SER A 79 15.44 7.32 7.96
C SER A 79 16.54 6.63 8.78
N GLU A 80 16.32 6.39 10.08
CA GLU A 80 17.24 5.59 10.93
C GLU A 80 17.44 4.17 10.36
N LEU A 81 16.36 3.52 9.92
CA LEU A 81 16.46 2.20 9.30
C LEU A 81 17.27 2.20 8.00
N MET A 82 17.22 3.29 7.23
CA MET A 82 18.09 3.47 6.05
C MET A 82 19.54 3.71 6.46
N HIS A 83 19.79 4.54 7.46
CA HIS A 83 21.13 4.80 7.99
C HIS A 83 21.80 3.51 8.49
N ASP A 84 21.03 2.67 9.19
CA ASP A 84 21.44 1.35 9.69
C ASP A 84 21.54 0.28 8.60
N ARG A 85 21.27 0.63 7.33
CA ARG A 85 21.23 -0.28 6.17
C ARG A 85 20.25 -1.45 6.32
N ARG A 86 19.23 -1.29 7.18
CA ARG A 86 18.11 -2.23 7.28
C ARG A 86 17.12 -2.01 6.13
N ILE A 87 16.94 -0.76 5.72
CA ILE A 87 16.28 -0.39 4.47
C ILE A 87 17.38 -0.02 3.47
N ARG A 88 17.45 -0.75 2.35
CA ARG A 88 18.45 -0.55 1.29
C ARG A 88 18.10 0.66 0.42
N SER A 89 16.81 0.82 0.12
CA SER A 89 16.23 1.97 -0.56
C SER A 89 14.79 2.19 -0.08
N CYS A 90 14.31 3.44 -0.14
CA CYS A 90 12.94 3.77 0.24
C CYS A 90 12.32 4.70 -0.81
N ARG A 91 11.21 4.28 -1.42
CA ARG A 91 10.41 5.12 -2.34
C ARG A 91 9.04 5.40 -1.75
N TRP A 92 8.50 6.56 -2.06
CA TRP A 92 7.29 7.08 -1.44
C TRP A 92 6.25 7.49 -2.48
N ILE A 93 5.02 7.04 -2.25
CA ILE A 93 3.83 7.49 -2.95
C ILE A 93 2.94 8.18 -1.91
N VAL A 94 2.66 9.46 -2.09
CA VAL A 94 1.84 10.23 -1.16
C VAL A 94 0.69 10.93 -1.87
N ASP A 95 -0.33 11.30 -1.09
CA ASP A 95 -1.43 12.06 -1.68
C ASP A 95 -1.02 13.49 -2.02
N HIS A 96 -1.44 13.97 -3.18
CA HIS A 96 -1.18 15.32 -3.69
C HIS A 96 -1.53 16.42 -2.67
N SER A 97 -2.57 16.22 -1.85
CA SER A 97 -3.00 17.22 -0.86
C SER A 97 -2.09 17.28 0.37
N PHE A 98 -1.15 16.35 0.54
CA PHE A 98 -0.24 16.29 1.69
C PHE A 98 0.59 17.59 1.83
N LYS A 99 1.06 18.16 0.71
CA LYS A 99 1.76 19.45 0.69
C LYS A 99 0.97 20.58 1.36
N ASN A 100 -0.32 20.65 1.09
CA ASN A 100 -1.17 21.73 1.61
C ASN A 100 -1.62 21.44 3.04
N ARG A 101 -1.87 20.17 3.37
CA ARG A 101 -2.36 19.78 4.69
C ARG A 101 -1.29 19.78 5.76
N GLN A 102 -0.06 19.38 5.42
CA GLN A 102 1.04 19.14 6.38
C GLN A 102 2.40 19.55 5.77
N PRO A 103 2.60 20.84 5.41
CA PRO A 103 3.80 21.30 4.69
C PRO A 103 5.11 21.01 5.45
N GLU A 104 5.13 21.16 6.77
CA GLU A 104 6.32 20.92 7.60
C GLU A 104 6.76 19.45 7.61
N TYR A 105 5.80 18.51 7.60
CA TYR A 105 6.10 17.08 7.53
C TYR A 105 6.57 16.68 6.13
N LEU A 106 6.04 17.33 5.09
CA LEU A 106 6.56 17.15 3.75
C LEU A 106 8.00 17.67 3.62
N GLU A 107 8.30 18.85 4.15
CA GLU A 107 9.67 19.39 4.17
C GLU A 107 10.64 18.42 4.85
N THR A 108 10.27 17.94 6.04
CA THR A 108 11.03 16.91 6.76
C THR A 108 11.24 15.65 5.91
N MET A 109 10.22 15.21 5.18
CA MET A 109 10.28 14.03 4.32
C MET A 109 11.25 14.24 3.14
N VAL A 110 11.21 15.42 2.51
CA VAL A 110 12.14 15.77 1.42
C VAL A 110 13.58 15.84 1.93
N ASP A 111 13.80 16.42 3.11
CA ASP A 111 15.13 16.51 3.72
C ASP A 111 15.73 15.14 4.04
N LEU A 112 14.90 14.20 4.54
CA LEU A 112 15.36 12.87 4.95
C LEU A 112 15.59 11.92 3.77
N PHE A 113 14.78 12.00 2.71
CA PHE A 113 14.73 10.98 1.65
C PHE A 113 15.08 11.50 0.24
N GLY A 114 15.16 12.82 0.07
CA GLY A 114 15.32 13.47 -1.22
C GLY A 114 14.02 13.51 -2.03
N ALA A 115 13.81 14.59 -2.77
CA ALA A 115 12.61 14.79 -3.60
C ALA A 115 12.43 13.70 -4.67
N ASP A 116 13.53 13.15 -5.20
CA ASP A 116 13.48 12.13 -6.24
C ASP A 116 12.90 10.80 -5.77
N SER A 117 12.93 10.53 -4.47
CA SER A 117 12.35 9.33 -3.85
C SER A 117 10.83 9.45 -3.63
N ILE A 118 10.22 10.59 -3.95
CA ILE A 118 8.83 10.92 -3.59
C ILE A 118 8.03 11.24 -4.84
N ARG A 119 6.85 10.61 -4.96
CA ARG A 119 5.83 10.95 -5.96
C ARG A 119 4.51 11.24 -5.28
N SER A 120 3.77 12.17 -5.86
CA SER A 120 2.43 12.50 -5.39
C SER A 120 1.40 12.26 -6.48
N LEU A 121 0.22 11.82 -6.07
CA LEU A 121 -0.96 11.70 -6.92
C LEU A 121 -2.23 11.74 -6.07
N LYS A 122 -3.40 11.76 -6.70
CA LYS A 122 -4.68 11.63 -5.99
C LYS A 122 -4.87 10.19 -5.52
N THR A 123 -4.46 9.87 -4.29
CA THR A 123 -4.51 8.50 -3.77
C THR A 123 -4.98 8.42 -2.34
N HIS A 124 -5.76 7.38 -2.05
CA HIS A 124 -6.06 6.96 -0.70
C HIS A 124 -5.56 5.52 -0.43
N ALA A 125 -4.81 4.93 -1.36
CA ALA A 125 -4.21 3.62 -1.17
C ALA A 125 -3.09 3.71 -0.14
N LYS A 126 -3.11 2.81 0.86
CA LYS A 126 -1.97 2.62 1.75
C LYS A 126 -1.46 1.20 1.64
N PHE A 127 -0.19 1.09 1.30
CA PHE A 127 0.49 -0.18 1.21
C PHE A 127 1.98 0.01 1.48
N VAL A 128 2.64 -1.08 1.83
CA VAL A 128 4.09 -1.16 1.93
C VAL A 128 4.54 -2.36 1.10
N VAL A 129 5.61 -2.20 0.33
CA VAL A 129 6.34 -3.32 -0.27
C VAL A 129 7.64 -3.47 0.50
N VAL A 130 7.99 -4.69 0.90
CA VAL A 130 9.30 -5.03 1.47
C VAL A 130 9.84 -6.20 0.64
N SER A 131 10.88 -5.95 -0.13
CA SER A 131 11.41 -6.94 -1.07
C SER A 131 12.93 -7.04 -1.04
N ASN A 132 13.43 -8.27 -1.17
CA ASN A 132 14.83 -8.56 -1.40
C ASN A 132 14.96 -9.86 -2.20
N ASP A 133 16.17 -10.42 -2.28
CA ASP A 133 16.46 -11.61 -3.08
C ASP A 133 15.68 -12.85 -2.61
N GLU A 134 15.16 -12.84 -1.38
CA GLU A 134 14.50 -13.99 -0.76
C GLU A 134 13.03 -13.75 -0.37
N TRP A 135 12.59 -12.49 -0.26
CA TRP A 135 11.27 -12.11 0.26
C TRP A 135 10.55 -11.15 -0.67
N ASN A 136 9.23 -11.36 -0.81
CA ASN A 136 8.35 -10.61 -1.71
C ASN A 136 7.09 -10.17 -0.96
N ILE A 137 7.25 -9.26 -0.02
CA ILE A 137 6.20 -8.93 0.94
C ILE A 137 5.43 -7.68 0.51
N VAL A 138 4.11 -7.78 0.54
CA VAL A 138 3.20 -6.63 0.46
C VAL A 138 2.37 -6.54 1.74
N VAL A 139 2.35 -5.36 2.34
CA VAL A 139 1.43 -5.00 3.41
C VAL A 139 0.35 -4.10 2.84
N ARG A 140 -0.92 -4.50 2.90
CA ARG A 140 -2.05 -3.60 2.63
C ARG A 140 -2.64 -3.15 3.95
N THR A 141 -2.95 -1.88 4.08
CA THR A 141 -3.40 -1.36 5.39
C THR A 141 -4.37 -0.20 5.26
N SER A 142 -5.15 0.02 6.32
CA SER A 142 -5.88 1.28 6.54
C SER A 142 -5.01 2.36 7.20
N MET A 143 -3.91 1.98 7.85
CA MET A 143 -3.04 2.88 8.61
C MET A 143 -2.32 3.87 7.69
N ASN A 144 -2.21 5.11 8.15
CA ASN A 144 -1.25 6.06 7.63
C ASN A 144 0.12 5.84 8.29
N LEU A 145 1.18 6.49 7.79
CA LEU A 145 2.53 6.42 8.38
C LEU A 145 2.65 7.40 9.56
N ASN A 146 1.81 7.21 10.57
CA ASN A 146 1.81 7.98 11.81
C ASN A 146 1.13 7.17 12.93
N GLU A 147 1.09 7.75 14.13
CA GLU A 147 0.34 7.17 15.24
C GLU A 147 -1.17 7.16 14.94
N ASN A 148 -1.75 5.97 14.76
CA ASN A 148 -3.17 5.78 14.50
C ASN A 148 -3.83 5.09 15.69
N ARG A 149 -4.24 5.83 16.72
CA ARG A 149 -4.95 5.31 17.91
C ARG A 149 -6.42 4.95 17.60
N ARG A 150 -6.63 4.09 16.62
CA ARG A 150 -7.94 3.68 16.09
C ARG A 150 -7.96 2.19 15.79
N LEU A 151 -9.15 1.65 15.54
CA LEU A 151 -9.26 0.33 14.94
C LEU A 151 -8.75 0.40 13.51
N GLU A 152 -7.65 -0.28 13.23
CA GLU A 152 -6.97 -0.32 11.96
C GLU A 152 -6.76 -1.78 11.54
N ASN A 153 -6.73 -2.03 10.23
CA ASN A 153 -6.45 -3.35 9.68
C ASN A 153 -5.19 -3.33 8.82
N PHE A 154 -4.52 -4.47 8.78
CA PHE A 154 -3.48 -4.73 7.80
C PHE A 154 -3.42 -6.22 7.43
N ASP A 155 -3.08 -6.48 6.17
CA ASP A 155 -2.75 -7.80 5.65
C ASP A 155 -1.29 -7.80 5.26
N VAL A 156 -0.50 -8.74 5.78
CA VAL A 156 0.86 -9.02 5.32
C VAL A 156 0.84 -10.27 4.45
N VAL A 157 1.35 -10.15 3.23
CA VAL A 157 1.37 -11.22 2.23
C VAL A 157 2.79 -11.39 1.74
N ASP A 158 3.34 -12.60 1.76
CA ASP A 158 4.54 -12.94 0.97
C ASP A 158 4.11 -13.67 -0.31
N ASP A 159 4.27 -13.03 -1.46
CA ASP A 159 3.90 -13.56 -2.78
C ASP A 159 4.60 -12.75 -3.89
N GLU A 160 5.40 -13.45 -4.70
CA GLU A 160 6.22 -12.85 -5.75
C GLU A 160 5.39 -12.10 -6.79
N ALA A 161 4.31 -12.70 -7.30
CA ALA A 161 3.52 -12.09 -8.36
C ALA A 161 2.76 -10.84 -7.86
N PHE A 162 2.30 -10.87 -6.60
CA PHE A 162 1.59 -9.76 -5.98
C PHE A 162 2.51 -8.61 -5.62
N CYS A 163 3.70 -8.92 -5.11
CA CYS A 163 4.79 -7.98 -4.89
C CYS A 163 5.19 -7.30 -6.19
N ARG A 164 5.45 -8.10 -7.23
CA ARG A 164 5.82 -7.58 -8.55
C ARG A 164 4.77 -6.65 -9.12
N TRP A 165 3.49 -6.96 -9.01
CA TRP A 165 2.43 -6.07 -9.47
C TRP A 165 2.44 -4.71 -8.74
N HIS A 166 2.72 -4.67 -7.43
CA HIS A 166 2.87 -3.40 -6.69
C HIS A 166 4.13 -2.63 -7.08
N LEU A 167 5.22 -3.34 -7.39
CA LEU A 167 6.43 -2.73 -7.91
C LEU A 167 6.20 -2.14 -9.31
N ASP A 168 5.54 -2.87 -10.21
CA ASP A 168 5.19 -2.38 -11.56
C ASP A 168 4.28 -1.13 -11.46
N LEU A 169 3.30 -1.14 -10.55
CA LEU A 169 2.48 0.05 -10.23
C LEU A 169 3.36 1.23 -9.76
N THR A 170 4.32 0.96 -8.89
CA THR A 170 5.25 1.98 -8.39
C THR A 170 6.10 2.54 -9.51
N GLU A 171 6.66 1.70 -10.38
CA GLU A 171 7.43 2.15 -11.54
C GLU A 171 6.57 2.99 -12.50
N GLY A 172 5.32 2.58 -12.76
CA GLY A 172 4.38 3.36 -13.57
C GLY A 172 4.14 4.76 -12.99
N VAL A 173 3.88 4.86 -11.68
CA VAL A 173 3.74 6.14 -10.98
C VAL A 173 5.01 6.99 -11.08
N PHE A 174 6.18 6.39 -10.91
CA PHE A 174 7.46 7.11 -10.95
C PHE A 174 7.87 7.55 -12.36
N ALA A 175 7.41 6.85 -13.39
CA ALA A 175 7.59 7.21 -14.79
C ALA A 175 6.65 8.34 -15.22
N ASP A 176 5.40 8.33 -14.76
CA ASP A 176 4.39 9.33 -15.12
C ASP A 176 4.54 10.63 -14.32
N ARG A 177 4.75 10.54 -13.01
CA ARG A 177 4.77 11.70 -12.11
C ARG A 177 6.20 12.21 -11.92
N ALA A 178 6.35 13.54 -11.96
CA ALA A 178 7.62 14.19 -11.66
C ALA A 178 7.79 14.43 -10.16
N ALA A 179 9.04 14.47 -9.69
CA ALA A 179 9.35 14.91 -8.33
C ALA A 179 8.87 16.36 -8.13
N GLY A 180 8.21 16.62 -6.99
CA GLY A 180 7.69 17.96 -6.69
C GLY A 180 6.44 18.36 -7.46
N ASP A 181 5.86 17.48 -8.28
CA ASP A 181 4.51 17.67 -8.82
C ASP A 181 3.45 17.31 -7.76
N TRP A 182 2.57 18.26 -7.46
CA TRP A 182 1.50 18.17 -6.44
C TRP A 182 0.13 18.56 -6.99
N VAL A 183 -0.04 18.55 -8.31
CA VAL A 183 -1.31 18.96 -8.92
C VAL A 183 -2.39 17.90 -8.64
N ASP A 184 -3.60 18.34 -8.27
CA ASP A 184 -4.78 17.46 -8.17
C ASP A 184 -5.23 17.06 -9.57
N ARG A 185 -4.89 15.82 -9.98
CA ARG A 185 -5.33 15.23 -11.24
C ARG A 185 -5.61 13.74 -11.09
N ASP A 186 -6.48 13.24 -11.95
CA ASP A 186 -6.91 11.85 -12.05
C ASP A 186 -6.43 11.15 -13.34
N ASP A 187 -5.48 11.76 -14.05
CA ASP A 187 -4.96 11.36 -15.37
C ASP A 187 -3.74 10.42 -15.30
N LEU A 188 -3.66 9.54 -14.30
CA LEU A 188 -2.51 8.65 -14.12
C LEU A 188 -2.38 7.62 -15.27
N ASP A 189 -1.28 7.70 -16.03
CA ASP A 189 -0.94 6.70 -17.03
C ASP A 189 -0.22 5.50 -16.38
N LEU A 190 -0.90 4.35 -16.38
CA LEU A 190 -0.38 3.06 -15.93
C LEU A 190 -0.34 2.02 -17.05
N SER A 191 -0.21 2.45 -18.31
CA SER A 191 -0.22 1.56 -19.48
C SER A 191 0.83 0.42 -19.43
N GLY A 192 1.90 0.58 -18.65
CA GLY A 192 2.90 -0.47 -18.39
C GLY A 192 2.54 -1.49 -17.29
N VAL A 193 1.47 -1.25 -16.53
CA VAL A 193 1.02 -2.13 -15.43
C VAL A 193 0.00 -3.13 -15.98
N ALA A 194 0.12 -4.39 -15.57
CA ALA A 194 -0.85 -5.41 -15.96
C ALA A 194 -2.27 -5.03 -15.49
N ASP A 195 -3.14 -4.76 -16.45
CA ASP A 195 -4.56 -4.44 -16.25
C ASP A 195 -5.47 -5.56 -16.80
N THR A 196 -6.65 -5.70 -16.21
CA THR A 196 -7.70 -6.62 -16.66
C THR A 196 -8.81 -5.79 -17.31
N PRO A 197 -8.98 -5.83 -18.64
CA PRO A 197 -10.07 -5.11 -19.26
C PRO A 197 -11.41 -5.63 -18.73
N PRO A 198 -12.38 -4.73 -18.49
CA PRO A 198 -13.70 -5.12 -18.01
C PRO A 198 -14.41 -5.99 -19.03
N GLU A 199 -15.06 -7.06 -18.57
CA GLU A 199 -15.81 -7.96 -19.45
C GLU A 199 -17.19 -7.39 -19.79
N TYR A 200 -17.75 -6.54 -18.93
CA TYR A 200 -19.04 -5.90 -19.13
C TYR A 200 -19.14 -4.57 -18.38
N THR A 201 -20.15 -3.79 -18.76
CA THR A 201 -20.51 -2.52 -18.14
C THR A 201 -21.84 -2.66 -17.38
N CYS A 202 -21.93 -2.11 -16.17
CA CYS A 202 -23.19 -2.04 -15.42
C CYS A 202 -23.55 -0.60 -15.04
N GLU A 203 -24.84 -0.33 -14.82
CA GLU A 203 -25.27 0.94 -14.24
C GLU A 203 -24.93 0.96 -12.74
N VAL A 204 -24.24 2.00 -12.29
CA VAL A 204 -23.90 2.23 -10.88
C VAL A 204 -24.43 3.60 -10.48
N GLY A 205 -25.21 3.63 -9.41
CA GLY A 205 -25.70 4.86 -8.83
C GLY A 205 -24.56 5.67 -8.20
N ARG A 206 -24.39 6.93 -8.60
CA ARG A 206 -23.55 7.89 -7.88
C ARG A 206 -24.34 8.41 -6.69
N ALA A 207 -23.95 7.99 -5.50
CA ALA A 207 -24.54 8.45 -4.25
C ALA A 207 -23.78 9.68 -3.74
N SER A 208 -24.50 10.77 -3.46
CA SER A 208 -24.01 11.88 -2.63
C SER A 208 -25.05 12.14 -1.55
N PHE A 209 -24.63 12.57 -0.35
CA PHE A 209 -25.55 12.97 0.74
C PHE A 209 -26.77 12.03 0.99
N GLY A 210 -26.57 10.71 0.90
CA GLY A 210 -27.63 9.73 1.18
C GLY A 210 -28.72 9.58 0.11
N ARG A 211 -28.56 10.17 -1.09
CA ARG A 211 -29.43 9.90 -2.24
C ARG A 211 -28.60 9.52 -3.46
N VAL A 212 -29.15 8.63 -4.28
CA VAL A 212 -28.59 8.27 -5.59
C VAL A 212 -29.16 9.27 -6.60
N TYR A 213 -28.31 10.14 -7.14
CA TYR A 213 -28.75 11.23 -8.02
C TYR A 213 -28.50 10.95 -9.50
N GLU A 214 -27.47 10.16 -9.82
CA GLU A 214 -27.07 9.88 -11.20
C GLU A 214 -26.80 8.39 -11.39
N LYS A 215 -27.22 7.84 -12.54
CA LYS A 215 -26.79 6.53 -13.01
C LYS A 215 -25.52 6.73 -13.83
N GLY A 216 -24.37 6.39 -13.27
CA GLY A 216 -23.14 6.21 -14.03
C GLY A 216 -23.09 4.82 -14.65
N VAL A 217 -22.23 4.62 -15.64
CA VAL A 217 -21.88 3.28 -16.12
C VAL A 217 -20.49 2.95 -15.57
N ALA A 218 -20.36 1.83 -14.85
CA ALA A 218 -19.06 1.34 -14.41
C ALA A 218 -18.71 0.05 -15.15
N SER A 219 -17.44 -0.04 -15.48
CA SER A 219 -16.78 -1.22 -16.00
C SER A 219 -16.45 -2.18 -14.85
N VAL A 220 -16.87 -3.45 -14.95
CA VAL A 220 -16.69 -4.44 -13.86
C VAL A 220 -15.83 -5.62 -14.35
N GLY A 221 -14.86 -6.03 -13.51
CA GLY A 221 -14.01 -7.20 -13.73
C GLY A 221 -14.71 -8.54 -13.39
N PRO A 222 -14.04 -9.69 -13.58
CA PRO A 222 -14.69 -10.99 -13.62
C PRO A 222 -15.33 -11.39 -12.29
N VAL A 223 -16.65 -11.50 -12.29
CA VAL A 223 -17.40 -12.23 -11.26
C VAL A 223 -17.48 -13.69 -11.72
N ARG A 224 -16.65 -14.57 -11.16
CA ARG A 224 -16.88 -16.02 -11.37
C ARG A 224 -18.29 -16.35 -10.86
N PRO A 225 -19.16 -16.98 -11.66
CA PRO A 225 -20.47 -17.36 -11.19
C PRO A 225 -20.31 -18.34 -10.03
N ILE A 226 -21.01 -18.06 -8.92
CA ILE A 226 -21.22 -19.03 -7.84
C ILE A 226 -21.97 -20.21 -8.46
N ARG A 227 -21.25 -21.30 -8.77
CA ARG A 227 -21.90 -22.57 -9.06
C ARG A 227 -22.56 -23.03 -7.77
N ARG A 228 -23.88 -22.82 -7.66
CA ARG A 228 -24.69 -23.59 -6.73
C ARG A 228 -24.72 -25.03 -7.25
N ALA A 229 -24.11 -25.94 -6.50
CA ALA A 229 -24.44 -27.36 -6.50
C ALA A 229 -25.16 -27.63 -5.18
#